data_AF-T0SM04-F1
#
_entry.id   AF-T0SM04-F1
#
_cell.length_a   1.000
_cell.length_b   1.000
_cell.length_c   1.000
_cell.angle_alpha   90.00
_cell.angle_beta   90.00
_cell.angle_gamma   90.00
#
_symmetry.space_group_name_H-M   'P 1'
#
loop_
_entity.id
_entity.type
_entity.pdbx_description
1 polymer ?
#
loop_
_entity_poly.entity_id
_entity_poly.type
_entity_poly.pdbx_seq_one_letter_code
_entity_poly.pdbx_strand_id
1 'polypeptide(L)'
;MKLDFDIDKFSGNYLLKFNVDQFKSDIDHKMAITIVTCVSLDYDLDPELEVEDMQDILDKTLELGKEEFTFEIGEDGIEVDI
;
A
#
# COMPACT_ATOMS: atom_id res chain seq x y z
N MET A 1 10.39 0.08 -8.57
CA MET A 1 9.51 0.82 -7.65
C MET A 1 10.34 1.45 -6.55
N LYS A 2 10.15 2.74 -6.30
CA LYS A 2 10.65 3.46 -5.14
C LYS A 2 9.46 3.67 -4.19
N LEU A 3 9.64 3.25 -2.95
CA LEU A 3 8.66 3.33 -1.87
C LEU A 3 9.14 4.34 -0.83
N ASP A 4 8.21 5.10 -0.27
CA ASP A 4 8.44 5.84 0.98
C ASP A 4 7.87 5.02 2.14
N PHE A 5 8.72 4.74 3.13
CA PHE A 5 8.41 3.91 4.30
C PHE A 5 8.66 4.76 5.54
N ASP A 6 7.62 4.95 6.34
CA ASP A 6 7.69 5.64 7.63
C ASP A 6 7.10 4.77 8.74
N ILE A 7 7.47 5.07 9.98
CA ILE A 7 6.91 4.48 11.19
C ILE A 7 6.31 5.62 12.00
N ASP A 8 5.00 5.62 12.17
CA ASP A 8 4.37 6.57 13.07
C ASP A 8 4.84 6.29 14.50
N LYS A 9 5.64 7.21 15.05
CA LYS A 9 6.22 7.08 16.40
C LYS A 9 5.19 7.08 17.55
N PHE A 10 3.94 7.44 17.28
CA PHE A 10 2.87 7.50 18.28
C PHE A 10 2.05 6.22 18.30
N SER A 11 1.62 5.72 17.14
CA SER A 11 0.86 4.47 17.03
C SER A 11 1.76 3.24 16.88
N GLY A 12 2.97 3.41 16.35
CA GLY A 12 3.85 2.33 15.92
C GLY A 12 3.56 1.87 14.49
N ASN A 13 2.49 2.35 13.85
CA ASN A 13 2.03 1.85 12.56
C ASN A 13 3.05 2.12 11.45
N TYR A 14 3.13 1.18 10.50
CA TYR A 14 3.93 1.33 9.29
C TYR A 14 3.12 2.03 8.20
N LEU A 15 3.74 3.04 7.58
CA LEU A 15 3.15 3.83 6.51
C LEU A 15 3.92 3.54 5.21
N LEU A 16 3.26 2.85 4.28
CA LEU A 16 3.81 2.51 2.97
C LEU A 16 3.18 3.36 1.89
N LYS A 17 3.94 4.33 1.38
CA LYS A 17 3.43 5.29 0.39
C LYS A 17 3.95 4.98 -1.00
N PHE A 18 3.01 4.78 -1.92
CA PHE A 18 3.26 4.42 -3.31
C PHE A 18 2.82 5.54 -4.25
N ASN A 19 3.65 5.85 -5.25
CA ASN A 19 3.34 6.84 -6.27
C ASN A 19 2.68 6.14 -7.49
N VAL A 20 1.56 6.66 -7.97
CA VAL A 20 0.73 6.03 -9.02
C VAL A 20 1.46 5.91 -10.35
N ASP A 21 2.39 6.82 -10.64
CA ASP A 21 3.18 6.88 -11.89
C ASP A 21 4.15 5.69 -12.07
N GLN A 22 4.36 4.90 -11.01
CA GLN A 22 5.23 3.74 -11.00
C GLN A 22 4.54 2.44 -11.40
N PHE A 23 3.21 2.42 -11.47
CA PHE A 23 2.42 1.23 -11.84
C PHE A 23 2.18 1.20 -13.35
N LYS A 24 3.01 0.44 -14.08
CA LYS A 24 2.99 0.41 -15.55
C LYS A 24 2.58 -0.96 -16.10
N SER A 25 2.58 -1.98 -15.25
CA SER A 25 2.29 -3.37 -15.61
C SER A 25 1.88 -4.20 -14.39
N ASP A 26 1.29 -5.37 -14.61
CA ASP A 26 0.86 -6.29 -13.54
C ASP A 26 1.97 -6.67 -12.57
N ILE A 27 3.23 -6.68 -13.02
CA ILE A 27 4.37 -7.00 -12.15
C ILE A 27 4.58 -5.92 -11.07
N ASP A 28 4.24 -4.66 -11.36
CA ASP A 28 4.36 -3.56 -10.42
C ASP A 28 3.31 -3.69 -9.30
N HIS A 29 2.09 -4.11 -9.67
CA HIS A 29 1.02 -4.43 -8.72
C HIS A 29 1.43 -5.59 -7.80
N LYS A 30 1.92 -6.68 -8.39
CA LYS A 30 2.43 -7.84 -7.63
C LYS A 30 3.58 -7.46 -6.70
N MET A 31 4.45 -6.54 -7.13
CA MET A 31 5.53 -6.04 -6.30
C MET A 31 5.01 -5.24 -5.10
N ALA A 32 4.05 -4.34 -5.32
CA ALA A 32 3.42 -3.59 -4.23
C ALA A 32 2.73 -4.52 -3.22
N ILE A 33 1.94 -5.50 -3.70
CA ILE A 33 1.31 -6.52 -2.87
C ILE A 33 2.36 -7.26 -2.03
N THR A 34 3.44 -7.73 -2.67
CA THR A 34 4.52 -8.45 -1.95
C THR A 34 5.13 -7.59 -0.86
N ILE A 35 5.37 -6.31 -1.12
CA ILE A 35 5.91 -5.37 -0.13
C ILE A 35 4.93 -5.20 1.03
N VAL A 36 3.66 -4.92 0.75
CA VAL A 36 2.62 -4.77 1.77
C VAL A 36 2.53 -6.04 2.61
N THR A 37 2.42 -7.22 2.00
CA THR A 37 2.42 -8.51 2.69
C THR A 37 3.64 -8.69 3.59
N CYS A 38 4.86 -8.43 3.09
CA CYS A 38 6.07 -8.59 3.89
C CYS A 38 6.08 -7.70 5.13
N VAL A 39 5.53 -6.48 5.04
CA VAL A 39 5.46 -5.54 6.15
C VAL A 39 4.33 -5.92 7.12
N SER A 40 3.18 -6.35 6.60
CA SER A 40 2.03 -6.82 7.39
C SER A 40 2.35 -8.02 8.28
N LEU A 41 3.29 -8.87 7.88
CA LEU A 41 3.72 -10.02 8.68
C LEU A 41 4.30 -9.66 10.05
N ASP A 42 4.80 -8.44 10.25
CA ASP A 42 5.28 -8.01 11.57
C ASP A 42 4.14 -7.86 12.59
N TYR A 43 2.91 -7.66 12.11
CA TYR A 43 1.68 -7.63 12.89
C TYR A 43 0.88 -8.94 12.79
N ASP A 44 1.48 -10.02 12.25
CA ASP A 44 0.81 -11.29 11.96
C ASP A 44 -0.45 -11.13 11.06
N LEU A 45 -0.45 -10.12 10.18
CA LEU A 45 -1.55 -9.82 9.26
C LEU A 45 -1.29 -10.38 7.86
N ASP A 46 -2.34 -10.91 7.23
CA ASP A 46 -2.37 -11.23 5.80
C ASP A 46 -3.30 -10.22 5.09
N PRO A 47 -2.77 -9.38 4.18
CA PRO A 47 -3.58 -8.39 3.48
C PRO A 47 -4.64 -8.97 2.54
N GLU A 48 -4.52 -10.24 2.11
CA GLU A 48 -5.39 -10.86 1.10
C GLU A 48 -5.55 -10.01 -0.19
N LEU A 49 -4.56 -9.16 -0.52
CA LEU A 49 -4.61 -8.27 -1.68
C LEU A 49 -4.31 -9.00 -2.99
N GLU A 50 -5.17 -8.81 -3.99
CA GLU A 50 -4.95 -9.24 -5.36
C GLU A 50 -4.61 -8.07 -6.30
N VAL A 51 -4.25 -8.40 -7.54
CA VAL A 51 -3.91 -7.39 -8.57
C VAL A 51 -5.13 -6.51 -8.88
N GLU A 52 -6.34 -7.07 -8.82
CA GLU A 52 -7.59 -6.34 -9.05
C GLU A 52 -7.83 -5.29 -7.95
N ASP A 53 -7.59 -5.62 -6.68
CA ASP A 53 -7.72 -4.66 -5.57
C ASP A 53 -6.75 -3.49 -5.71
N MET A 54 -5.51 -3.78 -6.13
CA MET A 54 -4.50 -2.75 -6.39
C MET A 54 -4.90 -1.84 -7.56
N GLN A 55 -5.48 -2.41 -8.62
CA GLN A 55 -5.98 -1.63 -9.75
C GLN A 55 -7.12 -0.70 -9.30
N ASP A 56 -8.06 -1.21 -8.49
CA ASP A 56 -9.15 -0.41 -7.93
C ASP A 56 -8.65 0.75 -7.04
N ILE A 57 -7.62 0.50 -6.22
CA ILE A 57 -6.97 1.54 -5.40
C ILE A 57 -6.34 2.62 -6.30
N LEU A 58 -5.59 2.20 -7.33
CA LEU A 58 -4.95 3.12 -8.28
C LEU A 58 -5.96 3.98 -9.02
N ASP A 59 -7.01 3.35 -9.56
CA ASP A 59 -8.03 4.03 -10.34
C ASP A 59 -8.75 5.07 -9.47
N LYS A 60 -9.14 4.72 -8.23
CA LYS A 60 -9.76 5.67 -7.30
C LYS A 60 -8.82 6.81 -6.91
N THR A 61 -7.54 6.52 -6.67
CA THR A 61 -6.52 7.54 -6.35
C THR A 61 -6.40 8.56 -7.49
N LEU A 62 -6.38 8.07 -8.73
CA LEU A 62 -6.34 8.90 -9.94
C LEU A 62 -7.64 9.70 -10.15
N GLU A 63 -8.81 9.10 -9.89
CA GLU A 63 -10.10 9.78 -9.94
C GLU A 63 -10.20 10.94 -8.94
N LEU A 64 -9.58 10.78 -7.75
CA LEU A 64 -9.46 11.82 -6.74
C LEU A 64 -8.38 12.88 -7.06
N GLY A 65 -7.63 12.69 -8.15
CA GLY A 65 -6.56 13.59 -8.58
C GLY A 65 -5.34 13.56 -7.66
N LYS A 66 -5.14 12.49 -6.90
CA LYS A 66 -3.94 12.28 -6.08
C LYS A 66 -2.86 11.56 -6.89
N GLU A 67 -1.61 11.82 -6.53
CA GLU A 67 -0.42 11.21 -7.16
C GLU A 67 0.10 10.00 -6.36
N GLU A 68 -0.42 9.78 -5.15
CA GLU A 68 0.04 8.75 -4.24
C GLU A 68 -1.09 8.24 -3.35
N PHE A 69 -0.94 7.00 -2.90
CA PHE A 69 -1.77 6.37 -1.88
C PHE A 69 -0.88 5.73 -0.82
N THR A 70 -1.41 5.58 0.39
CA THR A 70 -0.66 5.08 1.54
C THR A 70 -1.38 3.91 2.17
N PHE A 71 -0.67 2.80 2.37
CA PHE A 71 -1.12 1.75 3.29
C PHE A 71 -0.64 2.08 4.71
N GLU A 72 -1.57 2.10 5.64
CA GLU A 72 -1.30 2.14 7.07
C GLU A 72 -1.48 0.72 7.64
N ILE A 73 -0.44 0.18 8.26
CA ILE A 73 -0.40 -1.20 8.77
C ILE A 73 -0.07 -1.14 10.25
N GLY A 74 -0.94 -1.67 11.10
CA GLY A 74 -0.78 -1.66 12.54
C GLY A 74 -1.53 -2.80 13.24
N GLU A 75 -1.57 -2.77 14.56
CA GLU A 75 -2.26 -3.81 15.36
C GLU A 75 -3.76 -3.89 15.03
N ASP A 76 -4.37 -2.78 14.63
CA ASP A 76 -5.80 -2.68 14.32
C ASP A 76 -6.16 -3.21 12.91
N GLY A 77 -5.16 -3.46 12.05
CA GLY A 77 -5.35 -3.97 10.69
C GLY A 77 -4.58 -3.19 9.63
N ILE A 78 -5.09 -3.24 8.40
CA ILE A 78 -4.54 -2.56 7.23
C ILE A 78 -5.58 -1.58 6.70
N GLU A 79 -5.22 -0.31 6.59
CA GLU A 79 -6.04 0.75 6.00
C GLU A 79 -5.36 1.34 4.77
N VAL A 80 -6.15 1.87 3.83
CA VAL A 80 -5.66 2.53 2.62
C VAL A 80 -6.18 3.96 2.57
N ASP A 81 -5.27 4.93 2.53
CA ASP A 81 -5.58 6.35 2.31
C ASP A 81 -5.32 6.73 0.85
N ILE A 82 -6.39 7.18 0.16
CA ILE A 82 -6.44 7.53 -1.27
C ILE A 82 -7.04 8.90 -1.53
#